data_AF-A0A0F2PCL0-F1
#
_entry.id   AF-A0A0F2PCL0-F1
#
_cell.length_a   1.000
_cell.length_b   1.000
_cell.length_c   1.000
_cell.angle_alpha   90.00
_cell.angle_beta   90.00
_cell.angle_gamma   90.00
#
_symmetry.space_group_name_H-M   'P 1'
#
loop_
_entity.id
_entity.type
_entity.pdbx_description
1 polymer ?
#
loop_
_entity_poly.entity_id
_entity_poly.type
_entity_poly.pdbx_seq_one_letter_code
_entity_poly.pdbx_strand_id
1 'polypeptide(L)' 'MRREADKSLDQKKSKSIPNMKPGPGGYYPGMPAPGMELARAYVPIQRLGQLYTPAQALETGTLFPELYRPYPY' A
#
# COMPACT_ATOMS: atom_id res chain seq x y z
N MET A 1 24.71 -27.94 32.14
CA MET A 1 24.98 -28.19 30.71
C MET A 1 23.63 -28.29 29.98
N ARG A 2 23.10 -27.18 29.42
CA ARG A 2 21.78 -27.11 28.75
C ARG A 2 21.88 -26.17 27.54
N ARG A 3 22.32 -26.68 26.38
CA ARG A 3 22.41 -25.91 25.13
C ARG A 3 22.14 -26.77 23.90
N GLU A 4 21.02 -27.48 23.83
CA GLU A 4 20.64 -28.17 22.57
C GLU A 4 19.16 -28.05 22.18
N ALA A 5 18.26 -27.65 23.09
CA ALA A 5 16.82 -27.70 22.82
C ALA A 5 16.25 -26.49 22.04
N ASP A 6 16.95 -25.36 21.96
CA ASP A 6 16.36 -24.09 21.51
C ASP A 6 16.50 -23.80 20.01
N LYS A 7 17.24 -24.64 19.26
CA LYS A 7 17.44 -24.43 17.81
C LYS A 7 16.38 -25.09 16.91
N SER A 8 15.43 -25.83 17.48
CA SER A 8 14.47 -26.63 16.69
C SER A 8 13.14 -25.94 16.39
N LEU A 9 12.88 -24.76 16.97
CA LEU A 9 11.59 -24.06 16.87
C LEU A 9 11.53 -23.01 15.75
N ASP A 10 12.67 -22.49 15.28
CA ASP A 10 12.69 -21.47 14.21
C ASP A 10 12.45 -22.03 12.80
N GLN A 11 12.56 -23.34 12.61
CA GLN A 11 12.49 -23.94 11.27
C GLN A 11 11.09 -24.42 10.85
N LYS A 12 10.06 -24.18 11.67
CA LYS A 12 8.69 -24.68 11.42
C LYS A 12 7.63 -23.58 11.35
N LYS A 13 7.73 -22.67 10.37
CA LYS A 13 6.50 -22.00 9.86
C LYS A 13 6.60 -21.26 8.52
N SER A 14 7.26 -21.79 7.49
CA SER A 14 6.83 -21.44 6.13
C SER A 14 5.65 -22.35 5.79
N LYS A 15 4.43 -21.91 6.12
CA LYS A 15 3.23 -22.52 5.54
C LYS A 15 3.39 -22.43 4.02
N SER A 16 3.50 -23.57 3.36
CA SER A 16 3.58 -23.64 1.90
C SER A 16 2.34 -22.95 1.32
N ILE A 17 2.58 -21.91 0.53
CA ILE A 17 1.53 -21.22 -0.21
C ILE A 17 0.92 -22.27 -1.15
N PRO A 18 -0.42 -22.46 -1.16
CA PRO A 18 -1.06 -23.40 -2.07
C PRO A 18 -0.69 -23.00 -3.51
N ASN A 19 -0.39 -24.01 -4.34
CA ASN A 19 0.02 -23.85 -5.73
C ASN A 19 -1.15 -23.25 -6.54
N MET A 20 -1.28 -21.92 -6.55
CA MET A 20 -2.26 -21.21 -7.36
C MET A 20 -1.81 -21.29 -8.82
N LYS A 21 -2.54 -22.07 -9.64
CA LYS A 21 -2.33 -22.06 -11.08
C LYS A 21 -2.61 -20.64 -11.60
N PRO A 22 -1.67 -19.97 -12.28
CA PRO A 22 -1.94 -18.66 -12.87
C PRO A 22 -3.01 -18.81 -13.94
N GLY A 23 -4.09 -18.02 -13.85
CA GLY A 23 -5.00 -17.83 -14.98
C GLY A 23 -4.27 -17.20 -16.17
N PRO A 24 -4.87 -17.19 -17.37
CA PRO A 24 -4.30 -16.45 -18.51
C PRO A 24 -4.17 -14.97 -18.11
N GLY A 25 -2.92 -14.49 -17.97
CA GLY A 25 -2.60 -13.17 -17.40
C GLY A 25 -2.01 -13.18 -15.98
N GLY A 26 -1.56 -14.35 -15.50
CA GLY A 26 -1.07 -14.62 -14.14
C GLY A 26 -0.27 -13.52 -13.45
N TYR A 27 -0.95 -12.74 -12.61
CA TYR A 27 -0.32 -11.90 -11.62
C TYR A 27 0.06 -12.75 -10.40
N TYR A 28 1.34 -12.98 -10.16
CA TYR A 28 1.82 -13.56 -8.92
C TYR A 28 2.13 -12.44 -7.92
N PRO A 29 1.58 -12.46 -6.69
CA PRO A 29 1.98 -11.51 -5.66
C PRO A 29 3.49 -11.62 -5.42
N GLY A 30 4.23 -10.53 -5.67
CA GLY A 30 5.69 -10.48 -5.52
C GLY A 30 6.48 -10.77 -6.80
N MET A 31 5.85 -11.09 -7.93
CA MET A 31 6.52 -11.15 -9.23
C MET A 31 6.11 -9.95 -10.08
N PRO A 32 7.04 -9.01 -10.39
CA PRO A 32 6.74 -7.90 -11.28
C PRO A 32 6.41 -8.45 -12.68
N ALA A 33 5.26 -8.07 -13.23
CA ALA A 33 4.93 -8.40 -14.61
C ALA A 33 5.88 -7.66 -15.56
N PRO A 34 6.40 -8.31 -16.63
CA PRO A 34 7.25 -7.65 -17.61
C PRO A 34 6.55 -6.42 -18.20
N GLY A 35 7.22 -5.26 -18.14
CA GLY A 35 6.69 -3.99 -18.65
C GLY A 35 5.77 -3.21 -17.69
N MET A 36 5.54 -3.70 -16.46
CA MET A 36 4.88 -2.91 -15.43
C MET A 36 5.90 -2.12 -14.61
N GLU A 37 5.62 -0.83 -14.41
CA GLU A 37 6.34 0.03 -13.47
C GLU A 37 5.61 0.07 -12.12
N LEU A 38 6.34 0.38 -11.05
CA LEU A 38 5.72 0.69 -9.76
C LEU A 38 4.82 1.93 -9.89
N ALA A 39 3.65 1.89 -9.26
CA ALA A 39 2.78 3.06 -9.18
C ALA A 39 3.52 4.22 -8.52
N ARG A 40 3.45 5.41 -9.13
CA ARG A 40 4.04 6.65 -8.60
C ARG A 40 2.93 7.51 -8.00
N ALA A 41 3.06 7.82 -6.72
CA ALA A 41 2.24 8.84 -6.08
C ALA A 41 3.06 10.12 -5.97
N TYR A 42 2.52 11.22 -6.46
CA TYR A 42 3.13 12.54 -6.26
C TYR A 42 2.54 13.16 -4.98
N VAL A 43 3.38 13.33 -3.97
CA VAL A 43 3.00 14.01 -2.72
C VAL A 43 3.62 15.41 -2.74
N PRO A 44 2.83 16.47 -3.00
CA PRO A 44 3.36 17.82 -2.96
C PRO A 44 3.74 18.22 -1.52
N ILE A 45 4.78 19.04 -1.37
CA ILE A 45 5.10 19.65 -0.07
C ILE A 45 3.94 20.56 0.32
N GLN A 46 3.21 20.20 1.38
CA GLN A 46 2.15 21.06 1.91
C GLN A 46 2.70 21.98 3.00
N ARG A 47 2.36 23.27 2.91
CA ARG A 47 2.63 24.26 3.97
C ARG A 47 1.36 24.38 4.81
N LEU A 48 1.49 24.37 6.14
CA LEU A 48 0.35 24.61 7.01
C LEU A 48 -0.11 26.08 6.84
N GLY A 49 -1.28 26.26 6.23
CA GLY A 49 -1.85 27.55 5.88
C GLY A 49 -3.32 27.65 6.27
N GLN A 50 -4.12 28.24 5.40
CA GLN A 50 -5.57 28.30 5.60
C GLN A 50 -6.17 26.90 5.47
N LEU A 51 -7.00 26.51 6.44
CA LEU A 51 -7.65 25.21 6.46
C LEU A 51 -9.16 25.37 6.36
N TYR A 52 -9.81 24.38 5.77
CA TYR A 52 -11.24 24.23 5.90
C TYR A 52 -11.63 23.86 7.34
N THR A 53 -12.86 24.24 7.71
CA THR A 53 -13.48 23.67 8.91
C THR A 53 -13.72 22.17 8.73
N PRO A 54 -13.89 21.39 9.83
CA PRO A 54 -14.14 19.95 9.71
C PRO A 54 -15.34 19.60 8.81
N ALA A 55 -16.42 20.39 8.86
CA ALA A 55 -17.59 20.17 8.01
C ALA A 55 -17.27 20.34 6.52
N GLN A 56 -16.61 21.44 6.15
CA GLN A 56 -16.20 21.71 4.77
C GLN A 56 -15.17 20.69 4.26
N ALA A 57 -14.25 20.26 5.11
CA ALA A 57 -13.25 19.25 4.74
C ALA A 57 -13.91 17.90 4.44
N LEU A 58 -14.96 17.55 5.17
CA LEU A 58 -15.75 16.34 4.92
C LEU A 58 -16.50 16.42 3.59
N GLU A 59 -17.09 17.57 3.26
CA GLU A 59 -17.80 17.78 1.99
C GLU A 59 -16.86 17.76 0.77
N THR A 60 -15.68 18.37 0.89
CA THR A 60 -14.73 18.52 -0.21
C THR A 60 -13.75 17.36 -0.35
N GLY A 61 -13.63 16.51 0.69
CA GLY A 61 -12.68 15.40 0.73
C GLY A 61 -11.22 15.79 0.98
N THR A 62 -10.97 17.05 1.37
CA THR A 62 -9.62 17.57 1.69
C THR A 62 -9.70 18.62 2.79
N LEU A 63 -8.71 18.65 3.68
CA LEU A 63 -8.57 19.73 4.68
C LEU A 63 -8.03 21.03 4.06
N PHE A 64 -7.31 20.88 2.95
CA PHE A 64 -6.52 21.92 2.31
C PHE A 64 -7.28 22.48 1.11
N PRO A 65 -7.70 23.75 1.13
CA PRO A 65 -8.42 24.39 0.03
C PRO A 65 -7.70 24.33 -1.32
N GLU A 66 -6.37 24.42 -1.32
CA GLU A 66 -5.53 24.36 -2.51
C GLU A 66 -5.55 23.01 -3.23
N LEU A 67 -6.01 21.95 -2.55
CA LEU A 67 -6.14 20.61 -3.14
C LEU A 67 -7.53 20.35 -3.72
N TYR A 68 -8.53 21.19 -3.43
CA TYR A 68 -9.88 21.01 -3.93
C TYR A 68 -9.95 21.36 -5.42
N ARG A 69 -10.09 20.33 -6.27
CA ARG A 69 -10.13 20.45 -7.74
C ARG A 69 -11.25 19.56 -8.33
N PRO A 70 -12.51 20.02 -8.32
CA PRO A 70 -13.61 19.27 -8.93
C PRO A 70 -13.41 19.12 -10.44
N TYR A 71 -13.91 18.03 -11.02
CA TYR A 71 -13.90 17.84 -12.46
C TYR A 71 -14.84 18.86 -13.15
N PRO A 72 -14.44 19.43 -14.30
CA PRO A 72 -15.36 20.20 -15.13
C PRO A 72 -16.50 19.31 -15.63
N TYR A 73 -17.68 19.90 -15.83
CA TYR A 73 -18.87 19.24 -16.38
C TYR A 73 -18.79 19.12 -17.91
#